data_AF-A0A426Z3Y3-F1
#
_entry.id   AF-A0A426Z3Y3-F1
#
_cell.length_a   1.000
_cell.length_b   1.000
_cell.length_c   1.000
_cell.angle_alpha   90.00
_cell.angle_beta   90.00
_cell.angle_gamma   90.00
#
_symmetry.space_group_name_H-M   'P 1'
#
loop_
_entity.id
_entity.type
_entity.pdbx_description
1 polymer ?
#
loop_
_entity_poly.entity_id
_entity_poly.type
_entity_poly.pdbx_seq_one_letter_code
_entity_poly.pdbx_strand_id
1 'polypeptide(L)'
;MWESLVCILRHSISNKKRVFKGRRNHFKYKGYYSFRFEDYQSSVDFVRSPFLVREMQYKNGHGSEDERLRLDILDETTLAYREADVIVFNTGHWWTHEQTSRGINYYQEGNHVYPVLEVMEAYKKALTTWSKWIDMNIDSRKTQVVFRGYSLTHFRGGQWNSGGQCHKETEPIFNQSYLSKYPAKMRVLEQILNQTGTPVIYLNISMLTDYRKDGHPSIYRKKYMTVEEQIAAEKSQDCSHWCLPGIPDSWNELLYASLLMAGKGSWRR
;
A
#
# COMPACT_ATOMS: atom_id res chain seq x y z
N MET A 1 -2.83 -7.21 1.58
CA MET A 1 -4.21 -6.83 1.99
C MET A 1 -5.22 -7.24 0.93
N TRP A 2 -5.14 -6.72 -0.29
CA TRP A 2 -6.09 -7.08 -1.36
C TRP A 2 -6.15 -8.59 -1.65
N GLU A 3 -5.01 -9.27 -1.83
CA GLU A 3 -5.00 -10.72 -2.07
C GLU A 3 -5.64 -11.52 -0.93
N SER A 4 -5.33 -11.16 0.33
CA SER A 4 -5.98 -11.70 1.52
C SER A 4 -7.49 -11.51 1.49
N LEU A 5 -7.97 -10.29 1.17
CA LEU A 5 -9.40 -10.00 1.10
C LEU A 5 -10.10 -10.84 0.03
N VAL A 6 -9.47 -10.97 -1.14
CA VAL A 6 -9.96 -11.85 -2.21
C VAL A 6 -10.01 -13.31 -1.74
N CYS A 7 -8.99 -13.80 -1.03
CA CYS A 7 -8.99 -15.15 -0.48
C CYS A 7 -10.13 -15.37 0.54
N ILE A 8 -10.31 -14.45 1.49
CA ILE A 8 -11.37 -14.49 2.51
C ILE A 8 -12.76 -14.53 1.84
N LEU A 9 -13.03 -13.58 0.94
CA LEU A 9 -14.32 -13.49 0.24
C LEU A 9 -14.55 -14.65 -0.72
N ARG A 10 -13.50 -15.10 -1.43
CA ARG A 10 -13.62 -16.27 -2.29
C ARG A 10 -13.92 -17.50 -1.45
N HIS A 11 -13.41 -17.61 -0.21
CA HIS A 11 -13.65 -18.76 0.66
C HIS A 11 -15.11 -18.86 1.12
N SER A 12 -15.82 -17.74 1.32
CA SER A 12 -17.23 -17.74 1.75
C SER A 12 -18.23 -18.20 0.68
N ILE A 13 -17.84 -18.22 -0.61
CA ILE A 13 -18.73 -18.57 -1.72
C ILE A 13 -18.73 -20.08 -1.99
N SER A 14 -19.90 -20.73 -2.03
CA SER A 14 -19.99 -22.17 -2.31
C SER A 14 -19.49 -22.52 -3.72
N ASN A 15 -19.96 -21.81 -4.76
CA ASN A 15 -19.57 -22.06 -6.14
C ASN A 15 -18.43 -21.13 -6.58
N LYS A 16 -17.18 -21.59 -6.44
CA LYS A 16 -15.98 -20.80 -6.80
C LYS A 16 -15.92 -20.42 -8.29
N LYS A 17 -16.72 -21.05 -9.17
CA LYS A 17 -16.81 -20.68 -10.59
C LYS A 17 -17.49 -19.33 -10.80
N ARG A 18 -18.19 -18.79 -9.79
CA ARG A 18 -18.84 -17.47 -9.82
C ARG A 18 -17.94 -16.30 -9.42
N VAL A 19 -16.64 -16.58 -9.28
CA VAL A 19 -15.60 -15.60 -8.99
C VAL A 19 -14.68 -15.49 -10.21
N PHE A 20 -14.67 -14.32 -10.83
CA PHE A 20 -13.96 -14.11 -12.09
C PHE A 20 -12.97 -12.96 -11.98
N LYS A 21 -11.81 -13.11 -12.64
CA LYS A 21 -10.92 -11.98 -12.85
C LYS A 21 -11.62 -10.96 -13.76
N GLY A 22 -11.88 -9.78 -13.24
CA GLY A 22 -12.52 -8.69 -13.97
C GLY A 22 -11.68 -8.25 -15.17
N ARG A 23 -12.33 -8.09 -16.33
CA ARG A 23 -11.75 -7.43 -17.50
C ARG A 23 -12.30 -6.01 -17.57
N ARG A 24 -11.58 -5.02 -17.02
CA ARG A 24 -11.83 -3.62 -17.39
C ARG A 24 -10.95 -3.31 -18.61
N ASN A 25 -11.56 -3.36 -19.79
CA ASN A 25 -10.87 -3.21 -21.08
C ASN A 25 -10.13 -1.86 -21.26
N HIS A 26 -10.47 -0.84 -20.46
CA HIS A 26 -9.86 0.50 -20.51
C HIS A 26 -8.61 0.67 -19.63
N PHE A 27 -8.40 -0.18 -18.62
CA PHE A 27 -7.22 -0.11 -17.74
C PHE A 27 -6.27 -1.25 -18.07
N LYS A 28 -5.68 -1.22 -19.27
CA LYS A 28 -4.54 -2.09 -19.67
C LYS A 28 -3.21 -1.67 -19.01
N TYR A 29 -3.26 -1.01 -17.85
CA TYR A 29 -2.06 -0.59 -17.13
C TYR A 29 -1.54 -1.74 -16.28
N LYS A 30 -0.22 -1.98 -16.34
CA LYS A 30 0.48 -2.89 -15.41
C LYS A 30 0.14 -2.46 -13.99
N GLY A 31 -0.56 -3.30 -13.22
CA GLY A 31 -0.87 -3.02 -11.81
C GLY A 31 -2.34 -2.72 -11.47
N TYR A 32 -3.28 -2.93 -12.40
CA TYR A 32 -4.72 -3.04 -12.06
C TYR A 32 -5.16 -4.51 -12.01
N TYR A 33 -5.73 -4.95 -10.90
CA TYR A 33 -6.28 -6.30 -10.73
C TYR A 33 -7.68 -6.23 -10.14
N SER A 34 -8.65 -6.91 -10.76
CA SER A 34 -10.05 -6.90 -10.32
C SER A 34 -10.57 -8.33 -10.17
N PHE A 35 -11.31 -8.60 -9.10
CA PHE A 35 -12.11 -9.81 -8.94
C PHE A 35 -13.58 -9.45 -8.79
N ARG A 36 -14.44 -10.11 -9.56
CA ARG A 36 -15.90 -9.97 -9.48
C ARG A 36 -16.51 -11.16 -8.76
N PHE A 37 -17.44 -10.89 -7.85
CA PHE A 37 -18.19 -11.85 -7.06
C PHE A 37 -19.65 -11.78 -7.48
N GLU A 38 -20.04 -12.66 -8.40
CA GLU A 38 -21.31 -12.55 -9.12
C GLU A 38 -22.54 -12.69 -8.20
N ASP A 39 -22.48 -13.61 -7.23
CA ASP A 39 -23.55 -13.85 -6.25
C ASP A 39 -23.92 -12.58 -5.45
N TYR A 40 -22.99 -11.64 -5.31
CA TYR A 40 -23.15 -10.41 -4.53
C TYR A 40 -23.12 -9.15 -5.39
N GLN A 41 -23.02 -9.29 -6.72
CA GLN A 41 -22.87 -8.16 -7.65
C GLN A 41 -21.77 -7.17 -7.23
N SER A 42 -20.69 -7.69 -6.63
CA SER A 42 -19.61 -6.88 -6.08
C SER A 42 -18.27 -7.13 -6.76
N SER A 43 -17.34 -6.19 -6.63
CA SER A 43 -15.98 -6.34 -7.10
C SER A 43 -14.97 -5.85 -6.08
N VAL A 44 -13.80 -6.48 -6.07
CA VAL A 44 -12.65 -6.08 -5.25
C VAL A 44 -11.47 -5.81 -6.16
N ASP A 45 -11.09 -4.55 -6.21
CA ASP A 45 -10.11 -4.03 -7.16
C ASP A 45 -8.83 -3.59 -6.42
N PHE A 46 -7.69 -3.83 -7.06
CA PHE A 46 -6.38 -3.32 -6.68
C PHE A 46 -5.89 -2.40 -7.78
N VAL A 47 -5.43 -1.22 -7.37
CA VAL A 47 -4.93 -0.18 -8.24
C VAL A 47 -3.54 0.21 -7.73
N ARG A 48 -2.50 -0.11 -8.51
CA ARG A 48 -1.13 0.22 -8.15
C ARG A 48 -0.87 1.71 -8.37
N SER A 49 -0.67 2.45 -7.28
CA SER A 49 -0.06 3.78 -7.28
C SER A 49 0.79 3.92 -6.02
N PRO A 50 2.09 3.54 -6.05
CA PRO A 50 2.91 3.41 -4.85
C PRO A 50 3.03 4.71 -4.05
N PHE A 51 3.04 5.85 -4.75
CA PHE A 51 3.17 7.19 -4.18
C PHE A 51 1.84 7.95 -4.09
N LEU A 52 0.73 7.41 -4.65
CA LEU A 52 -0.57 8.08 -4.88
C LEU A 52 -0.51 9.26 -5.86
N VAL A 53 0.60 9.98 -5.87
CA VAL A 53 0.93 11.04 -6.81
C VAL A 53 1.62 10.51 -8.07
N ARG A 54 1.63 11.31 -9.12
CA ARG A 54 2.00 10.87 -10.47
C ARG A 54 3.51 10.73 -10.65
N GLU A 55 3.93 9.53 -11.02
CA GLU A 55 5.26 9.26 -11.57
C GLU A 55 5.28 9.64 -13.06
N MET A 56 6.31 10.37 -13.49
CA MET A 56 6.51 10.73 -14.91
C MET A 56 7.88 10.27 -15.36
N GLN A 57 7.95 9.73 -16.57
CA GLN A 57 9.20 9.37 -17.24
C GLN A 57 9.37 10.26 -18.46
N TYR A 58 10.42 11.08 -18.45
CA TYR A 58 10.81 11.89 -19.60
C TYR A 58 11.86 11.14 -20.40
N LYS A 59 11.62 10.93 -21.70
CA LYS A 59 12.66 10.47 -22.61
C LYS A 59 13.47 11.67 -23.08
N ASN A 60 14.71 11.78 -22.64
CA ASN A 60 15.61 12.80 -23.17
C ASN A 60 16.18 12.34 -24.52
N GLY A 61 16.52 13.28 -25.41
CA GLY A 61 17.06 13.01 -26.75
C GLY A 61 18.39 12.22 -26.77
N HIS A 62 19.02 12.02 -25.60
CA HIS A 62 20.23 11.24 -25.40
C HIS A 62 19.99 9.82 -24.85
N GLY A 63 18.73 9.38 -24.71
CA GLY A 63 18.39 8.04 -24.25
C GLY A 63 18.43 7.83 -22.73
N SER A 64 18.70 8.86 -21.94
CA SER A 64 18.48 8.84 -20.49
C SER A 64 17.02 9.11 -20.15
N GLU A 65 16.45 8.27 -19.28
CA GLU A 65 15.11 8.48 -18.70
C GLU A 65 15.27 9.41 -17.49
N ASP A 66 14.65 10.60 -17.55
CA ASP A 66 14.56 11.52 -16.41
C ASP A 66 13.22 11.24 -15.71
N GLU A 67 13.29 10.47 -14.63
CA GLU A 67 12.12 10.11 -13.82
C GLU A 67 11.84 11.19 -12.80
N ARG A 68 10.58 11.62 -12.71
CA ARG A 68 10.15 12.64 -11.75
C ARG A 68 8.84 12.26 -11.07
N LEU A 69 8.73 12.62 -9.79
CA LEU A 69 7.51 12.46 -9.01
C LEU A 69 6.81 13.81 -8.85
N ARG A 70 5.60 13.93 -9.43
CA ARG A 70 4.77 15.13 -9.38
C ARG A 70 3.97 15.21 -8.09
N LEU A 71 4.49 15.91 -7.10
CA LEU A 71 3.88 15.99 -5.76
C LEU A 71 2.53 16.72 -5.74
N ASP A 72 2.26 17.54 -6.76
CA ASP A 72 1.07 18.38 -6.92
C ASP A 72 -0.06 17.72 -7.72
N ILE A 73 0.16 16.54 -8.30
CA ILE A 73 -0.82 15.86 -9.16
C ILE A 73 -0.99 14.40 -8.73
N LEU A 74 -2.22 13.98 -8.48
CA LEU A 74 -2.52 12.57 -8.27
C LEU A 74 -2.30 11.73 -9.54
N ASP A 75 -2.01 10.47 -9.31
CA ASP A 75 -1.90 9.45 -10.33
C ASP A 75 -3.17 9.36 -11.19
N GLU A 76 -3.00 9.10 -12.49
CA GLU A 76 -4.11 9.00 -13.46
C GLU A 76 -5.06 7.84 -13.15
N THR A 77 -4.57 6.85 -12.38
CA THR A 77 -5.36 5.73 -11.90
C THR A 77 -6.50 6.13 -10.96
N THR A 78 -6.54 7.37 -10.46
CA THR A 78 -7.66 7.93 -9.69
C THR A 78 -9.02 7.76 -10.36
N LEU A 79 -9.07 7.77 -11.69
CA LEU A 79 -10.29 7.52 -12.46
C LEU A 79 -10.84 6.10 -12.29
N ALA A 80 -10.01 5.13 -11.91
CA ALA A 80 -10.41 3.74 -11.77
C ALA A 80 -11.28 3.46 -10.54
N TYR A 81 -11.21 4.32 -9.52
CA TYR A 81 -11.81 4.09 -8.20
C TYR A 81 -12.64 5.26 -7.66
N ARG A 82 -12.86 6.32 -8.46
CA ARG A 82 -13.67 7.48 -8.04
C ARG A 82 -15.11 7.12 -7.63
N GLU A 83 -15.68 6.10 -8.26
CA GLU A 83 -17.08 5.66 -8.03
C GLU A 83 -17.19 4.46 -7.06
N ALA A 84 -16.10 4.06 -6.40
CA ALA A 84 -16.14 2.91 -5.50
C ALA A 84 -16.92 3.23 -4.21
N ASP A 85 -17.67 2.26 -3.69
CA ASP A 85 -18.38 2.39 -2.40
C ASP A 85 -17.42 2.43 -1.20
N VAL A 86 -16.26 1.77 -1.34
CA VAL A 86 -15.19 1.75 -0.33
C VAL A 86 -13.85 1.91 -1.04
N ILE A 87 -13.05 2.88 -0.60
CA ILE A 87 -11.68 3.09 -1.11
C ILE A 87 -10.70 2.92 0.04
N VAL A 88 -9.77 1.99 -0.09
CA VAL A 88 -8.69 1.77 0.89
C VAL A 88 -7.37 2.27 0.30
N PHE A 89 -6.90 3.41 0.78
CA PHE A 89 -5.60 3.97 0.41
C PHE A 89 -4.49 3.46 1.32
N ASN A 90 -3.28 3.34 0.78
CA ASN A 90 -2.06 3.20 1.56
C ASN A 90 -0.86 3.72 0.76
N THR A 91 0.16 4.23 1.45
CA THR A 91 1.46 4.51 0.85
C THR A 91 2.54 4.56 1.94
N GLY A 92 3.79 4.24 1.61
CA GLY A 92 4.89 4.37 2.57
C GLY A 92 6.19 3.65 2.21
N HIS A 93 6.13 2.41 1.72
CA HIS A 93 7.34 1.59 1.51
C HIS A 93 8.29 2.15 0.46
N TRP A 94 7.75 2.81 -0.57
CA TRP A 94 8.54 3.41 -1.65
C TRP A 94 9.09 4.79 -1.30
N TRP A 95 8.67 5.38 -0.18
CA TRP A 95 9.20 6.66 0.29
C TRP A 95 10.49 6.43 1.08
N THR A 96 11.58 6.08 0.40
CA THR A 96 12.93 5.98 0.96
C THR A 96 13.91 6.76 0.10
N HIS A 97 15.05 7.19 0.66
CA HIS A 97 16.05 7.94 -0.10
C HIS A 97 16.48 7.19 -1.36
N GLU A 98 16.67 5.86 -1.30
CA GLU A 98 17.11 5.07 -2.44
C GLU A 98 16.05 4.99 -3.53
N GLN A 99 14.78 4.83 -3.15
CA GLN A 99 13.66 4.67 -4.09
C GLN A 99 13.18 5.99 -4.69
N THR A 100 13.59 7.12 -4.13
CA THR A 100 13.18 8.46 -4.59
C THR A 100 14.38 9.28 -5.06
N SER A 101 15.35 8.64 -5.73
CA SER A 101 16.55 9.28 -6.31
C SER A 101 17.30 10.21 -5.34
N ARG A 102 17.31 9.84 -4.05
CA ARG A 102 17.87 10.59 -2.92
C ARG A 102 17.32 12.01 -2.77
N GLY A 103 16.18 12.30 -3.41
CA GLY A 103 15.55 13.61 -3.46
C GLY A 103 16.23 14.60 -4.40
N ILE A 104 17.21 14.18 -5.21
CA ILE A 104 17.99 15.05 -6.08
C ILE A 104 17.30 15.14 -7.44
N ASN A 105 16.85 16.34 -7.83
CA ASN A 105 16.17 16.62 -9.12
C ASN A 105 14.97 15.71 -9.44
N TYR A 106 14.38 15.06 -8.43
CA TYR A 106 13.35 14.03 -8.63
C TYR A 106 11.94 14.55 -8.40
N TYR A 107 11.77 15.41 -7.41
CA TYR A 107 10.46 15.92 -7.02
C TYR A 107 10.11 17.19 -7.79
N GLN A 108 8.87 17.28 -8.27
CA GLN A 108 8.41 18.41 -9.07
C GLN A 108 7.02 18.88 -8.63
N GLU A 109 6.83 20.20 -8.59
CA GLU A 109 5.54 20.88 -8.41
C GLU A 109 5.39 21.96 -9.50
N GLY A 110 4.31 21.89 -10.30
CA GLY A 110 4.17 22.73 -11.49
C GLY A 110 5.38 22.60 -12.42
N ASN A 111 6.05 23.72 -12.68
CA ASN A 111 7.28 23.80 -13.49
C ASN A 111 8.57 23.78 -12.64
N HIS A 112 8.46 23.74 -11.30
CA HIS A 112 9.60 23.75 -10.41
C HIS A 112 10.05 22.32 -10.11
N VAL A 113 11.29 22.00 -10.46
CA VAL A 113 11.98 20.78 -10.04
C VAL A 113 12.85 21.14 -8.85
N TYR A 114 12.65 20.44 -7.74
CA TYR A 114 13.45 20.65 -6.54
C TYR A 114 14.87 20.12 -6.77
N PRO A 115 15.93 20.95 -6.62
CA PRO A 115 17.30 20.47 -6.74
C PRO A 115 17.61 19.37 -5.71
N VAL A 116 17.16 19.59 -4.47
CA VAL A 116 17.16 18.62 -3.37
C VAL A 116 15.88 18.85 -2.57
N LEU A 117 15.17 17.78 -2.24
CA LEU A 117 14.03 17.82 -1.31
C LEU A 117 14.02 16.56 -0.44
N GLU A 118 13.81 16.75 0.85
CA GLU A 118 13.77 15.65 1.82
C GLU A 118 12.55 14.75 1.62
N VAL A 119 12.74 13.44 1.74
CA VAL A 119 11.70 12.43 1.46
C VAL A 119 10.46 12.64 2.33
N MET A 120 10.64 13.06 3.58
CA MET A 120 9.53 13.32 4.49
C MET A 120 8.75 14.60 4.15
N GLU A 121 9.41 15.61 3.61
CA GLU A 121 8.73 16.81 3.10
C GLU A 121 7.94 16.48 1.82
N ALA A 122 8.54 15.70 0.92
CA ALA A 122 7.87 15.20 -0.27
C ALA A 122 6.64 14.33 0.08
N TYR A 123 6.77 13.43 1.05
CA TYR A 123 5.66 12.61 1.58
C TYR A 123 4.51 13.47 2.09
N LYS A 124 4.82 14.52 2.86
CA LYS A 124 3.82 15.47 3.37
C LYS A 124 3.11 16.21 2.24
N LYS A 125 3.85 16.69 1.23
CA LYS A 125 3.29 17.36 0.05
C LYS A 125 2.35 16.45 -0.73
N ALA A 126 2.78 15.22 -1.02
CA ALA A 126 1.96 14.24 -1.73
C ALA A 126 0.67 13.88 -0.97
N LEU A 127 0.75 13.67 0.35
CA LEU A 127 -0.45 13.43 1.16
C LEU A 127 -1.35 14.66 1.24
N THR A 128 -0.80 15.88 1.22
CA THR A 128 -1.59 17.12 1.14
C THR A 128 -2.39 17.16 -0.17
N THR A 129 -1.76 16.82 -1.29
CA THR A 129 -2.42 16.70 -2.60
C THR A 129 -3.52 15.63 -2.59
N TRP A 130 -3.24 14.47 -2.00
CA TRP A 130 -4.24 13.41 -1.82
C TRP A 130 -5.44 13.88 -0.98
N SER A 131 -5.20 14.55 0.15
CA SER A 131 -6.26 15.08 1.02
C SER A 131 -7.15 16.08 0.27
N LYS A 132 -6.55 17.01 -0.47
CA LYS A 132 -7.31 17.99 -1.26
C LYS A 132 -8.15 17.29 -2.34
N TRP A 133 -7.59 16.27 -2.98
CA TRP A 133 -8.30 15.52 -4.00
C TRP A 133 -9.52 14.79 -3.44
N ILE A 134 -9.39 14.11 -2.29
CA ILE A 134 -10.55 13.42 -1.69
C ILE A 134 -11.65 14.42 -1.32
N ASP A 135 -11.30 15.57 -0.74
CA ASP A 135 -12.24 16.64 -0.37
C ASP A 135 -13.00 17.21 -1.57
N MET A 136 -12.39 17.22 -2.75
CA MET A 136 -13.00 17.74 -3.97
C MET A 136 -13.76 16.69 -4.78
N ASN A 137 -13.40 15.40 -4.66
CA ASN A 137 -13.84 14.36 -5.61
C ASN A 137 -14.69 13.25 -5.00
N ILE A 138 -14.73 13.12 -3.67
CA ILE A 138 -15.41 12.01 -3.00
C ILE A 138 -16.70 12.49 -2.31
N ASP A 139 -17.84 11.91 -2.69
CA ASP A 139 -19.09 12.09 -1.95
C ASP A 139 -19.12 11.14 -0.74
N SER A 140 -18.81 11.68 0.44
CA SER A 140 -18.75 10.93 1.71
C SER A 140 -20.09 10.33 2.17
N ARG A 141 -21.20 10.66 1.48
CA ARG A 141 -22.50 9.99 1.71
C ARG A 141 -22.60 8.66 0.97
N LYS A 142 -21.82 8.48 -0.11
CA LYS A 142 -21.81 7.27 -0.94
C LYS A 142 -20.59 6.41 -0.68
N THR A 143 -19.42 7.05 -0.56
CA THR A 143 -18.13 6.37 -0.49
C THR A 143 -17.53 6.47 0.91
N GLN A 144 -17.10 5.33 1.45
CA GLN A 144 -16.27 5.30 2.65
C GLN A 144 -14.78 5.29 2.28
N VAL A 145 -14.05 6.27 2.81
CA VAL A 145 -12.60 6.37 2.61
C VAL A 145 -11.90 5.78 3.82
N VAL A 146 -10.97 4.87 3.56
CA VAL A 146 -10.11 4.23 4.55
C VAL A 146 -8.67 4.55 4.19
N PHE A 147 -7.85 4.89 5.17
CA PHE A 147 -6.40 4.95 5.01
C PHE A 147 -5.75 3.89 5.90
N ARG A 148 -5.07 2.93 5.28
CA ARG A 148 -4.31 1.91 5.99
C ARG A 148 -2.91 2.43 6.29
N GLY A 149 -2.56 2.45 7.57
CA GLY A 149 -1.24 2.87 8.06
C GLY A 149 -0.06 2.10 7.48
N TYR A 150 1.13 2.47 7.93
CA TYR A 150 2.38 1.90 7.47
C TYR A 150 2.52 0.46 7.96
N SER A 151 2.90 -0.43 7.06
CA SER A 151 3.28 -1.80 7.40
C SER A 151 4.77 -1.79 7.69
N LEU A 152 5.20 -2.25 8.86
CA LEU A 152 6.63 -2.27 9.19
C LEU A 152 7.34 -3.41 8.43
N THR A 153 8.66 -3.25 8.35
CA THR A 153 9.58 -4.20 7.72
C THR A 153 10.57 -4.70 8.77
N HIS A 154 10.95 -5.98 8.76
CA HIS A 154 11.79 -6.56 9.81
C HIS A 154 13.12 -7.10 9.27
N PHE A 155 13.98 -6.20 8.82
CA PHE A 155 15.34 -6.55 8.40
C PHE A 155 16.28 -6.57 9.61
N ARG A 156 16.81 -7.75 9.97
CA ARG A 156 17.80 -7.91 11.04
C ARG A 156 19.22 -8.07 10.46
N GLY A 157 20.21 -7.45 11.10
CA GLY A 157 21.63 -7.57 10.70
C GLY A 157 22.02 -6.80 9.45
N GLY A 158 21.12 -5.99 8.87
CA GLY A 158 21.36 -5.19 7.67
C GLY A 158 20.06 -4.55 7.16
N GLN A 159 20.15 -3.76 6.09
CA GLN A 159 18.98 -3.24 5.38
C GLN A 159 18.52 -4.23 4.30
N TRP A 160 17.39 -3.93 3.66
CA TRP A 160 16.84 -4.74 2.56
C TRP A 160 17.82 -4.99 1.41
N ASN A 161 18.76 -4.07 1.17
CA ASN A 161 19.78 -4.15 0.12
C ASN A 161 21.20 -4.46 0.63
N SER A 162 21.38 -4.64 1.94
CA SER A 162 22.72 -4.83 2.56
C SER A 162 22.78 -6.03 3.50
N GLY A 163 21.99 -7.07 3.22
CA GLY A 163 22.07 -8.35 3.93
C GLY A 163 21.15 -8.49 5.14
N GLY A 164 20.11 -7.66 5.25
CA GLY A 164 19.06 -7.81 6.25
C GLY A 164 18.25 -9.09 6.07
N GLN A 165 17.90 -9.74 7.18
CA GLN A 165 17.26 -11.07 7.17
C GLN A 165 16.07 -11.16 8.14
N CYS A 166 15.14 -12.07 7.87
CA CYS A 166 14.00 -12.40 8.74
C CYS A 166 13.64 -13.91 8.76
N HIS A 167 14.26 -14.77 7.93
CA HIS A 167 13.93 -16.22 7.87
C HIS A 167 14.05 -16.98 9.20
N LYS A 168 14.82 -16.46 10.17
CA LYS A 168 15.02 -17.09 11.48
C LYS A 168 14.02 -16.63 12.54
N GLU A 169 13.21 -15.63 12.23
CA GLU A 169 12.19 -15.12 13.15
C GLU A 169 10.92 -15.98 12.98
N THR A 170 10.61 -16.81 13.98
CA THR A 170 9.45 -17.73 13.95
C THR A 170 8.38 -17.39 14.97
N GLU A 171 8.65 -16.39 15.81
CA GLU A 171 7.75 -15.92 16.86
C GLU A 171 7.61 -14.39 16.83
N PRO A 172 6.46 -13.85 17.26
CA PRO A 172 6.29 -12.41 17.38
C PRO A 172 7.20 -11.83 18.46
N ILE A 173 7.28 -10.50 18.50
CA ILE A 173 7.86 -9.78 19.63
C ILE A 173 6.90 -9.90 20.81
N PHE A 174 7.39 -10.35 21.96
CA PHE A 174 6.60 -10.37 23.20
C PHE A 174 6.97 -9.22 24.15
N ASN A 175 8.20 -8.74 24.08
CA ASN A 175 8.68 -7.64 24.92
C ASN A 175 8.66 -6.31 24.15
N GLN A 176 7.85 -5.37 24.64
CA GLN A 176 7.63 -4.05 24.04
C GLN A 176 8.91 -3.22 23.90
N SER A 177 9.95 -3.47 24.71
CA SER A 177 11.22 -2.75 24.59
C SER A 177 11.95 -3.00 23.26
N TYR A 178 11.59 -4.07 22.53
CA TYR A 178 12.14 -4.38 21.22
C TYR A 178 11.34 -3.76 20.06
N LEU A 179 10.24 -3.08 20.35
CA LEU A 179 9.46 -2.41 19.32
C LEU A 179 10.21 -1.20 18.76
N SER A 180 9.99 -0.97 17.48
CA SER A 180 10.48 0.20 16.75
C SER A 180 9.80 1.46 17.26
N LYS A 181 10.48 2.60 17.12
CA LYS A 181 9.83 3.91 17.34
C LYS A 181 8.68 4.09 16.34
N TYR A 182 7.60 4.71 16.79
CA TYR A 182 6.45 5.00 15.92
C TYR A 182 6.89 5.76 14.66
N PRO A 183 6.55 5.28 13.44
CA PRO A 183 7.10 5.83 12.21
C PRO A 183 6.74 7.31 12.02
N ALA A 184 7.74 8.14 11.67
CA ALA A 184 7.52 9.57 11.39
C ALA A 184 6.48 9.81 10.28
N LYS A 185 6.41 8.93 9.27
CA LYS A 185 5.38 8.94 8.22
C LYS A 185 3.96 8.89 8.78
N MET A 186 3.75 8.16 9.86
CA MET A 186 2.41 8.06 10.46
C MET A 186 2.02 9.34 11.19
N ARG A 187 2.96 10.01 11.85
CA ARG A 187 2.70 11.34 12.42
C ARG A 187 2.34 12.36 11.34
N VAL A 188 3.00 12.31 10.19
CA VAL A 188 2.65 13.15 9.04
C VAL A 188 1.26 12.80 8.51
N LEU A 189 0.95 11.51 8.35
CA LEU A 189 -0.38 11.08 7.95
C LEU A 189 -1.46 11.57 8.91
N GLU A 190 -1.28 11.38 10.22
CA GLU A 190 -2.21 11.84 11.26
C GLU A 190 -2.43 13.36 11.21
N GLN A 191 -1.37 14.14 10.97
CA GLN A 191 -1.50 15.59 10.75
C GLN A 191 -2.35 15.92 9.52
N ILE A 192 -2.17 15.20 8.41
CA ILE A 192 -2.96 15.39 7.19
C ILE A 192 -4.41 15.00 7.42
N LEU A 193 -4.66 13.84 8.05
CA LEU A 193 -6.02 13.36 8.35
C LEU A 193 -6.81 14.34 9.23
N ASN A 194 -6.15 15.01 10.17
CA ASN A 194 -6.78 16.06 11.00
C ASN A 194 -7.18 17.31 10.20
N GLN A 195 -6.62 17.51 9.01
CA GLN A 195 -6.89 18.65 8.13
C GLN A 195 -7.81 18.27 6.96
N THR A 196 -8.06 16.98 6.75
CA THR A 196 -8.95 16.46 5.71
C THR A 196 -10.40 16.74 6.08
N GLY A 197 -11.17 17.38 5.18
CA GLY A 197 -12.59 17.63 5.40
C GLY A 197 -13.46 16.37 5.26
N THR A 198 -13.08 15.48 4.35
CA THR A 198 -13.72 14.18 4.12
C THR A 198 -13.42 13.24 5.29
N PRO A 199 -14.44 12.60 5.91
CA PRO A 199 -14.19 11.61 6.94
C PRO A 199 -13.39 10.41 6.41
N VAL A 200 -12.24 10.15 7.03
CA VAL A 200 -11.37 9.01 6.70
C VAL A 200 -11.27 8.07 7.90
N ILE A 201 -11.56 6.79 7.67
CA ILE A 201 -11.31 5.72 8.64
C ILE A 201 -9.82 5.41 8.63
N TYR A 202 -9.13 5.69 9.74
CA TYR A 202 -7.71 5.38 9.87
C TYR A 202 -7.49 3.98 10.47
N LEU A 203 -6.94 3.06 9.69
CA LEU A 203 -6.49 1.76 10.20
C LEU A 203 -5.03 1.88 10.66
N ASN A 204 -4.82 2.22 11.93
CA ASN A 204 -3.49 2.34 12.54
C ASN A 204 -2.88 0.96 12.83
N ILE A 205 -2.38 0.32 11.78
CA ILE A 205 -1.82 -1.05 11.83
C ILE A 205 -0.33 -1.10 12.18
N SER A 206 0.33 0.05 12.32
CA SER A 206 1.80 0.15 12.40
C SER A 206 2.34 -0.61 13.62
N MET A 207 1.85 -0.29 14.82
CA MET A 207 2.31 -0.96 16.04
C MET A 207 1.97 -2.46 16.04
N LEU A 208 0.75 -2.82 15.62
CA LEU A 208 0.33 -4.22 15.51
C LEU A 208 1.25 -5.03 14.59
N THR A 209 1.70 -4.42 13.50
CA THR A 209 2.57 -5.06 12.52
C THR A 209 4.01 -5.18 13.02
N ASP A 210 4.50 -4.24 13.83
CA ASP A 210 5.84 -4.27 14.43
C ASP A 210 6.06 -5.50 15.33
N TYR A 211 4.99 -5.97 15.99
CA TYR A 211 5.06 -7.21 16.75
C TYR A 211 5.35 -8.43 15.88
N ARG A 212 5.09 -8.38 14.57
CA ARG A 212 4.94 -9.57 13.73
C ARG A 212 6.15 -9.85 12.85
N LYS A 213 7.36 -9.78 13.41
CA LYS A 213 8.59 -10.16 12.70
C LYS A 213 8.59 -11.59 12.12
N ASP A 214 7.72 -12.45 12.64
CA ASP A 214 7.48 -13.84 12.21
C ASP A 214 6.64 -13.99 10.92
N GLY A 215 5.95 -12.93 10.48
CA GLY A 215 4.93 -13.04 9.45
C GLY A 215 5.41 -12.90 8.00
N HIS A 216 6.71 -12.74 7.78
CA HIS A 216 7.29 -12.43 6.48
C HIS A 216 7.58 -13.69 5.64
N PRO A 217 7.42 -13.65 4.30
CA PRO A 217 7.80 -14.76 3.43
C PRO A 217 9.29 -15.06 3.48
N SER A 218 10.13 -14.05 3.69
CA SER A 218 11.57 -14.19 3.74
C SER A 218 12.13 -14.86 2.46
N ILE A 219 12.70 -16.06 2.56
CA ILE A 219 13.16 -16.86 1.43
C ILE A 219 12.04 -17.66 0.77
N TYR A 220 10.89 -17.87 1.41
CA TYR A 220 9.82 -18.77 0.94
C TYR A 220 8.88 -18.14 -0.11
N ARG A 221 9.40 -17.20 -0.93
CA ARG A 221 8.62 -16.50 -1.97
C ARG A 221 8.29 -17.36 -3.18
N LYS A 222 9.11 -18.37 -3.45
CA LYS A 222 8.95 -19.28 -4.59
C LYS A 222 9.45 -20.67 -4.21
N LYS A 223 9.05 -21.65 -5.02
CA LYS A 223 9.65 -22.98 -4.98
C LYS A 223 11.04 -22.92 -5.63
N TYR A 224 12.06 -23.38 -4.91
CA TYR A 224 13.42 -23.54 -5.43
C TYR A 224 13.57 -24.93 -6.04
N MET A 225 14.36 -25.03 -7.10
CA MET A 225 14.63 -26.29 -7.79
C MET A 225 15.92 -26.96 -7.29
N THR A 226 16.84 -26.18 -6.71
CA THR A 226 18.08 -26.70 -6.13
C THR A 226 18.38 -26.09 -4.74
N VAL A 227 19.26 -26.76 -3.99
CA VAL A 227 19.71 -26.29 -2.66
C VAL A 227 20.53 -25.01 -2.80
N GLU A 228 21.33 -24.87 -3.85
CA GLU A 228 22.15 -23.70 -4.12
C GLU A 228 21.29 -22.46 -4.38
N GLU A 229 20.18 -22.60 -5.11
CA GLU A 229 19.23 -21.50 -5.30
C GLU A 229 18.60 -21.04 -3.98
N GLN A 230 18.29 -21.99 -3.10
CA GLN A 230 17.72 -21.71 -1.78
C GLN A 230 18.74 -20.98 -0.88
N ILE A 231 20.00 -21.45 -0.85
CA ILE A 231 21.08 -20.77 -0.12
C ILE A 231 21.32 -19.36 -0.69
N ALA A 232 21.31 -19.22 -2.01
CA ALA A 232 21.46 -17.91 -2.65
C ALA A 232 20.33 -16.94 -2.28
N ALA A 233 19.12 -17.44 -2.04
CA ALA A 233 17.98 -16.62 -1.62
C ALA A 233 18.16 -15.98 -0.24
N GLU A 234 18.99 -16.55 0.64
CA GLU A 234 19.27 -15.94 1.95
C GLU A 234 19.92 -14.56 1.83
N LYS A 235 20.56 -14.25 0.70
CA LYS A 235 21.17 -12.95 0.41
C LYS A 235 20.16 -11.86 0.06
N SER A 236 18.92 -12.23 -0.30
CA SER A 236 17.84 -11.30 -0.68
C SER A 236 16.49 -11.80 -0.18
N GLN A 237 16.22 -11.53 1.08
CA GLN A 237 14.99 -11.96 1.77
C GLN A 237 13.88 -10.92 1.64
N ASP A 238 12.64 -11.38 1.60
CA ASP A 238 11.47 -10.51 1.68
C ASP A 238 11.01 -10.32 3.12
N CYS A 239 11.43 -9.22 3.71
CA CYS A 239 11.02 -8.83 5.06
C CYS A 239 10.11 -7.58 5.03
N SER A 240 9.36 -7.40 3.94
CA SER A 240 8.43 -6.27 3.78
C SER A 240 7.02 -6.69 3.34
N HIS A 241 6.89 -7.76 2.56
CA HIS A 241 5.62 -8.40 2.26
C HIS A 241 5.24 -9.40 3.35
N TRP A 242 4.02 -9.94 3.29
CA TRP A 242 3.48 -10.82 4.33
C TRP A 242 3.02 -12.15 3.74
N CYS A 243 3.23 -13.23 4.47
CA CYS A 243 2.63 -14.51 4.16
C CYS A 243 1.11 -14.42 4.15
N LEU A 244 0.48 -15.26 3.31
CA LEU A 244 -0.96 -15.49 3.30
C LEU A 244 -1.23 -17.00 3.46
N PRO A 245 -2.12 -17.43 4.38
CA PRO A 245 -2.79 -16.61 5.39
C PRO A 245 -1.80 -15.99 6.40
N GLY A 246 -2.18 -14.87 7.04
CA GLY A 246 -1.29 -14.15 7.93
C GLY A 246 -1.77 -12.75 8.31
N ILE A 247 -0.82 -11.86 8.60
CA ILE A 247 -1.06 -10.50 9.13
C ILE A 247 -2.05 -9.67 8.29
N PRO A 248 -2.05 -9.75 6.94
CA PRO A 248 -3.05 -9.05 6.13
C PRO A 248 -4.48 -9.50 6.36
N ASP A 249 -4.72 -10.71 6.88
CA ASP A 249 -6.06 -11.17 7.25
C ASP A 249 -6.59 -10.36 8.43
N SER A 250 -5.76 -10.15 9.47
CA SER A 250 -6.10 -9.28 10.60
C SER A 250 -6.36 -7.83 10.18
N TRP A 251 -5.65 -7.31 9.17
CA TRP A 251 -5.96 -5.98 8.62
C TRP A 251 -7.35 -5.94 7.97
N ASN A 252 -7.75 -7.02 7.30
CA ASN A 252 -9.08 -7.13 6.68
C ASN A 252 -10.19 -7.33 7.72
N GLU A 253 -9.91 -8.00 8.84
CA GLU A 253 -10.83 -8.05 9.99
C GLU A 253 -11.03 -6.66 10.60
N LEU A 254 -9.96 -5.89 10.78
CA LEU A 254 -10.04 -4.50 11.25
C LEU A 254 -10.80 -3.62 10.26
N LEU A 255 -10.58 -3.80 8.95
CA LEU A 255 -11.35 -3.12 7.91
C LEU A 255 -12.85 -3.44 8.05
N TYR A 256 -13.19 -4.72 8.12
CA TYR A 256 -14.58 -5.18 8.28
C TYR A 256 -15.24 -4.56 9.51
N ALA A 257 -14.61 -4.67 10.69
CA ALA A 257 -15.13 -4.09 11.92
C ALA A 257 -15.30 -2.56 11.80
N SER A 258 -14.34 -1.88 11.19
CA SER A 258 -14.40 -0.42 11.03
C SER A 258 -15.52 0.03 10.10
N LEU A 259 -15.76 -0.71 9.00
CA LEU A 259 -16.87 -0.43 8.09
C LEU A 259 -18.23 -0.66 8.77
N LEU A 260 -18.36 -1.71 9.60
CA LEU A 260 -19.56 -1.96 10.39
C LEU A 260 -19.83 -0.85 11.41
N MET A 261 -18.80 -0.43 12.16
CA MET A 261 -18.91 0.63 13.15
C MET A 261 -19.24 1.99 12.52
N ALA A 262 -18.65 2.31 11.38
CA ALA A 262 -18.96 3.53 10.64
C ALA A 262 -20.42 3.54 10.17
N GLY A 263 -20.98 2.37 9.86
CA GLY A 263 -22.40 2.20 9.55
C GLY A 263 -22.85 2.98 8.33
N LYS A 264 -21.95 3.30 7.39
CA LYS A 264 -22.27 4.01 6.14
C LYS A 264 -22.17 3.03 4.96
N GLY A 265 -22.92 3.28 3.89
CA GLY A 265 -22.92 2.47 2.67
C GLY A 265 -24.28 1.87 2.33
N SER A 266 -24.39 1.33 1.12
CA SER A 266 -25.60 0.75 0.50
C SER A 266 -26.18 -0.47 1.24
N TRP A 267 -25.50 -0.94 2.29
CA TRP A 267 -25.87 -2.08 3.13
C TRP A 267 -26.89 -1.72 4.24
N ARG A 268 -27.13 -0.43 4.52
CA ARG A 268 -28.29 -0.01 5.32
C ARG A 268 -29.53 -0.07 4.43
N ARG A 269 -30.14 -1.25 4.34
CA ARG A 269 -31.54 -1.42 3.96
C ARG A 269 -32.38 -1.56 5.21
#